data_AF-A0AAE0H3E3-F1
#
_entry.id   AF-A0AAE0H3E3-F1
#
_cell.length_a   1.000
_cell.length_b   1.000
_cell.length_c   1.000
_cell.angle_alpha   90.00
_cell.angle_beta   90.00
_cell.angle_gamma   90.00
#
_symmetry.space_group_name_H-M   'P 1'
#
loop_
_entity.id
_entity.type
_entity.pdbx_description
1 polymer ?
#
loop_
_entity_poly.entity_id
_entity_poly.type
_entity_poly.pdbx_seq_one_letter_code
_entity_poly.pdbx_strand_id
1 'polypeptide(L)'
;MGDILFELCSLDGGLGKGGCWIYGILANLDATDLQLLRQTCTSMRVALAEFHVPIQISRVFANVPLAEWAVDAMASSPDPRAYHQYKWIACKQAASQGNLEVLQWAREHGCPWDASTCQYAAAGGHLEVLQWAWEHGCPWDASTCYGAAAAGGHLEVLQWAREHGCPWDARTCAYAAAGGHLEVLQWAREHGCPWDENTCLNAAEGGHLEVLQWRASMAGRMGRRDANKAAGCGI
;
A
#
# COMPACT_ATOMS: atom_id res chain seq x y z
N MET A 1 35.88 -28.41 8.16
CA MET A 1 35.59 -27.54 6.98
C MET A 1 35.80 -28.25 5.64
N GLY A 2 36.10 -29.58 5.62
CA GLY A 2 36.27 -30.36 4.38
C GLY A 2 35.16 -31.40 4.11
N ASP A 3 34.43 -31.86 5.13
CA ASP A 3 33.58 -33.06 4.97
C ASP A 3 32.10 -32.78 4.65
N ILE A 4 31.61 -31.54 4.85
CA ILE A 4 30.22 -31.17 4.47
C ILE A 4 30.11 -30.89 2.96
N LEU A 5 31.21 -30.50 2.31
CA LEU A 5 31.25 -30.25 0.86
C LEU A 5 31.19 -31.55 0.03
N PHE A 6 31.57 -32.69 0.60
CA PHE A 6 31.58 -33.98 -0.12
C PHE A 6 30.22 -34.68 -0.11
N GLU A 7 29.41 -34.52 0.96
CA GLU A 7 28.04 -35.06 1.00
C GLU A 7 27.06 -34.29 0.10
N LEU A 8 27.25 -32.98 -0.07
CA LEU A 8 26.34 -32.16 -0.89
C LEU A 8 26.50 -32.38 -2.40
N CYS A 9 27.68 -32.82 -2.88
CA CYS A 9 27.87 -33.23 -4.28
C CYS A 9 27.22 -34.58 -4.61
N SER A 10 26.84 -35.39 -3.62
CA SER A 10 26.30 -36.75 -3.84
C SER A 10 24.77 -36.78 -3.97
N LEU A 11 24.08 -35.68 -3.70
CA LEU A 11 22.62 -35.57 -3.82
C LEU A 11 22.16 -35.07 -5.20
N ASP A 12 23.08 -34.70 -6.10
CA ASP A 12 22.78 -34.22 -7.45
C ASP A 12 22.64 -35.38 -8.47
N GLY A 13 22.15 -36.52 -7.98
CA GLY A 13 21.81 -37.69 -8.78
C GLY A 13 20.39 -37.59 -9.36
N GLY A 14 20.16 -36.69 -10.31
CA GLY A 14 19.05 -36.83 -11.26
C GLY A 14 18.11 -35.63 -11.37
N LEU A 15 18.28 -34.87 -12.46
CA LEU A 15 17.28 -33.96 -12.99
C LEU A 15 15.93 -34.67 -13.20
N GLY A 16 14.90 -34.25 -12.48
CA GLY A 16 13.54 -34.73 -12.69
C GLY A 16 12.50 -33.89 -11.95
N LYS A 17 11.94 -32.88 -12.63
CA LYS A 17 10.68 -32.17 -12.32
C LYS A 17 10.27 -32.14 -10.84
N GLY A 18 10.76 -31.14 -10.10
CA GLY A 18 10.38 -30.94 -8.70
C GLY A 18 10.59 -29.50 -8.25
N GLY A 19 9.89 -28.56 -8.88
CA GLY A 19 9.64 -27.28 -8.23
C GLY A 19 8.85 -27.48 -6.93
N CYS A 20 8.90 -26.48 -6.05
CA CYS A 20 7.91 -26.22 -4.99
C CYS A 20 8.13 -26.68 -3.53
N TRP A 21 9.34 -26.98 -3.05
CA TRP A 21 9.52 -27.16 -1.58
C TRP A 21 9.85 -25.85 -0.86
N ILE A 22 10.79 -25.06 -1.36
CA ILE A 22 11.23 -23.82 -0.70
C ILE A 22 10.17 -22.71 -0.70
N TYR A 23 9.35 -22.62 -1.75
CA TYR A 23 8.23 -21.67 -1.82
C TYR A 23 7.11 -21.96 -0.82
N GLY A 24 6.90 -23.24 -0.47
CA GLY A 24 5.94 -23.65 0.57
C GLY A 24 6.48 -23.43 1.99
N ILE A 25 7.79 -23.58 2.17
CA ILE A 25 8.46 -23.36 3.46
C ILE A 25 8.44 -21.87 3.82
N LEU A 26 8.89 -20.99 2.92
CA LEU A 26 8.92 -19.53 3.17
C LEU A 26 7.51 -18.91 3.29
N ALA A 27 6.48 -19.58 2.75
CA ALA A 27 5.12 -19.09 2.82
C ALA A 27 4.43 -19.31 4.17
N ASN A 28 5.00 -20.12 5.06
CA ASN A 28 4.37 -20.54 6.31
C ASN A 28 5.21 -20.24 7.57
N LEU A 29 6.30 -19.49 7.44
CA LEU A 29 7.14 -19.15 8.58
C LEU A 29 6.44 -18.13 9.49
N ASP A 30 6.29 -18.49 10.77
CA ASP A 30 5.82 -17.59 11.81
C ASP A 30 6.97 -16.90 12.56
N ALA A 31 6.65 -16.07 13.54
CA ALA A 31 7.64 -15.31 14.32
C ALA A 31 8.64 -16.21 15.07
N THR A 32 8.23 -17.42 15.46
CA THR A 32 9.06 -18.41 16.16
C THR A 32 10.03 -19.08 15.19
N ASP A 33 9.56 -19.43 14.00
CA ASP A 33 10.39 -20.01 12.95
C ASP A 33 11.47 -19.03 12.49
N LEU A 34 11.13 -17.75 12.38
CA LEU A 34 12.09 -16.68 12.06
C LEU A 34 13.12 -16.45 13.17
N GLN A 35 12.73 -16.59 14.43
CA GLN A 35 13.64 -16.47 15.57
C GLN A 35 14.61 -17.67 15.66
N LEU A 36 14.14 -18.86 15.32
CA LEU A 36 14.96 -20.07 15.20
C LEU A 36 15.93 -19.96 14.01
N LEU A 37 15.47 -19.44 12.85
CA LEU A 37 16.31 -19.14 11.69
C LEU A 37 17.40 -18.09 12.00
N ARG A 38 17.08 -17.09 12.84
CA ARG A 38 18.04 -16.09 13.33
C ARG A 38 19.13 -16.71 14.22
N GLN A 39 18.80 -17.75 14.99
CA GLN A 39 19.74 -18.48 15.84
C GLN A 39 20.56 -19.54 15.08
N THR A 40 20.09 -19.98 13.90
CA THR A 40 20.70 -21.07 13.12
C THR A 40 21.46 -20.58 11.89
N CYS A 41 22.69 -20.12 12.14
CA CYS A 41 23.87 -20.07 11.25
C CYS A 41 23.85 -19.25 9.94
N THR A 42 24.97 -18.54 9.76
CA THR A 42 25.47 -17.81 8.58
C THR A 42 25.39 -18.57 7.24
N SER A 43 25.34 -19.90 7.27
CA SER A 43 25.27 -20.74 6.07
C SER A 43 23.99 -20.52 5.24
N MET A 44 22.88 -20.15 5.89
CA MET A 44 21.63 -19.84 5.19
C MET A 44 21.61 -18.44 4.57
N ARG A 45 22.43 -17.51 5.11
CA ARG A 45 22.70 -16.18 4.50
C ARG A 45 23.41 -16.29 3.15
N VAL A 46 24.27 -17.30 2.98
CA VAL A 46 24.97 -17.57 1.72
C VAL A 46 24.03 -18.29 0.73
N ALA A 47 23.28 -19.29 1.20
CA ALA A 47 22.35 -20.04 0.35
C ALA A 47 21.27 -19.13 -0.27
N LEU A 48 20.64 -18.24 0.50
CA LEU A 48 19.63 -17.31 -0.02
C LEU A 48 20.20 -16.19 -0.89
N ALA A 49 21.52 -15.90 -0.80
CA ALA A 49 22.20 -14.96 -1.70
C ALA A 49 22.63 -15.60 -3.03
N GLU A 50 22.92 -16.91 -3.04
CA GLU A 50 23.30 -17.66 -4.25
C GLU A 50 22.09 -18.07 -5.11
N PHE A 51 20.93 -18.33 -4.49
CA PHE A 51 19.69 -18.58 -5.22
C PHE A 51 18.97 -17.25 -5.48
N HIS A 52 19.03 -16.76 -6.72
CA HIS A 52 18.23 -15.64 -7.24
C HIS A 52 16.71 -15.94 -7.16
N VAL A 53 16.16 -16.03 -5.96
CA VAL A 53 14.73 -16.19 -5.72
C VAL A 53 14.14 -14.79 -5.63
N PRO A 54 13.12 -14.44 -6.44
CA PRO A 54 12.43 -13.17 -6.30
C PRO A 54 11.75 -13.11 -4.93
N ILE A 55 12.36 -12.38 -4.00
CA ILE A 55 11.78 -12.04 -2.71
C ILE A 55 10.50 -11.26 -3.01
N GLN A 56 9.34 -11.80 -2.60
CA GLN A 56 8.08 -11.08 -2.67
C GLN A 56 8.14 -9.94 -1.65
N ILE A 57 8.49 -8.74 -2.12
CA ILE A 57 8.67 -7.53 -1.32
C ILE A 57 7.49 -7.29 -0.37
N SER A 58 6.26 -7.58 -0.82
CA SER A 58 5.05 -7.43 -0.01
C SER A 58 5.06 -8.27 1.27
N ARG A 59 5.71 -9.44 1.28
CA ARG A 59 5.78 -10.30 2.47
C ARG A 59 6.86 -9.87 3.44
N VAL A 60 7.90 -9.18 2.96
CA VAL A 60 9.04 -8.77 3.79
C VAL A 60 8.64 -7.77 4.87
N PHE A 61 7.65 -6.94 4.60
CA PHE A 61 7.16 -5.90 5.51
C PHE A 61 5.97 -6.34 6.36
N ALA A 62 5.73 -7.65 6.46
CA ALA A 62 4.65 -8.19 7.28
C ALA A 62 4.90 -8.02 8.78
N ASN A 63 6.17 -7.98 9.22
CA ASN A 63 6.57 -7.73 10.61
C ASN A 63 8.01 -7.22 10.71
N VAL A 64 8.37 -6.66 11.87
CA VAL A 64 9.70 -6.08 12.13
C VAL A 64 10.84 -7.11 11.99
N PRO A 65 10.77 -8.33 12.56
CA PRO A 65 11.84 -9.31 12.42
C PRO A 65 12.19 -9.67 10.97
N LEU A 66 11.19 -9.77 10.09
CA LEU A 66 11.40 -10.08 8.68
C LEU A 66 11.97 -8.86 7.92
N ALA A 67 11.54 -7.65 8.29
CA ALA A 67 12.09 -6.42 7.73
C ALA A 67 13.57 -6.24 8.13
N GLU A 68 13.92 -6.48 9.39
CA GLU A 68 15.31 -6.53 9.89
C GLU A 68 16.15 -7.53 9.09
N TRP A 69 15.68 -8.77 8.99
CA TRP A 69 16.36 -9.82 8.27
C TRP A 69 16.64 -9.42 6.82
N ALA A 70 15.65 -8.83 6.15
CA ALA A 70 15.81 -8.40 4.78
C ALA A 70 16.87 -7.30 4.66
N VAL A 71 16.82 -6.25 5.47
CA VAL A 71 17.83 -5.18 5.46
C VAL A 71 19.23 -5.73 5.62
N ASP A 72 19.45 -6.64 6.57
CA ASP A 72 20.74 -7.30 6.78
C ASP A 72 21.19 -8.09 5.54
N ALA A 73 20.27 -8.84 4.92
CA ALA A 73 20.54 -9.61 3.72
C ALA A 73 20.90 -8.71 2.53
N MET A 74 20.19 -7.60 2.33
CA MET A 74 20.46 -6.66 1.23
C MET A 74 21.67 -5.78 1.47
N ALA A 75 21.99 -5.42 2.71
CA ALA A 75 23.24 -4.74 3.05
C ALA A 75 24.47 -5.61 2.74
N SER A 76 24.29 -6.93 2.75
CA SER A 76 25.31 -7.91 2.38
C SER A 76 25.33 -8.21 0.87
N SER A 77 24.38 -7.68 0.09
CA SER A 77 24.31 -7.88 -1.36
C SER A 77 25.37 -7.04 -2.08
N PRO A 78 26.04 -7.60 -3.10
CA PRO A 78 26.99 -6.86 -3.93
C PRO A 78 26.32 -5.84 -4.88
N ASP A 79 24.98 -5.84 -5.03
CA ASP A 79 24.25 -4.83 -5.84
C ASP A 79 23.69 -3.69 -4.96
N PRO A 80 24.26 -2.47 -5.03
CA PRO A 80 23.79 -1.33 -4.26
C PRO A 80 22.35 -0.91 -4.61
N ARG A 81 21.86 -1.24 -5.81
CA ARG A 81 20.54 -0.81 -6.28
C ARG A 81 19.41 -1.50 -5.53
N ALA A 82 19.56 -2.78 -5.21
CA ALA A 82 18.57 -3.54 -4.44
C ALA A 82 18.34 -2.93 -3.04
N TYR A 83 19.41 -2.52 -2.37
CA TYR A 83 19.36 -1.88 -1.06
C TYR A 83 18.63 -0.53 -1.10
N HIS A 84 18.92 0.31 -2.09
CA HIS A 84 18.24 1.60 -2.26
C HIS A 84 16.76 1.45 -2.65
N GLN A 85 16.45 0.52 -3.55
CA GLN A 85 15.07 0.24 -3.98
C GLN A 85 14.23 -0.26 -2.80
N TYR A 86 14.80 -1.11 -1.94
CA TYR A 86 14.13 -1.61 -0.75
C TYR A 86 13.78 -0.51 0.26
N LYS A 87 14.74 0.38 0.56
CA LYS A 87 14.47 1.50 1.48
C LYS A 87 13.31 2.37 1.00
N TRP A 88 13.19 2.55 -0.32
CA TRP A 88 12.15 3.41 -0.91
C TRP A 88 10.72 2.85 -0.81
N ILE A 89 10.59 1.52 -0.76
CA ILE A 89 9.28 0.86 -0.77
C ILE A 89 8.81 0.42 0.63
N ALA A 90 9.70 0.40 1.62
CA ALA A 90 9.40 -0.02 2.98
C ALA A 90 8.24 0.73 3.61
N CYS A 91 8.31 2.07 3.66
CA CYS A 91 7.26 2.90 4.26
C CYS A 91 5.93 2.76 3.51
N LYS A 92 5.96 2.69 2.17
CA LYS A 92 4.76 2.55 1.32
C LYS A 92 4.05 1.23 1.57
N GLN A 93 4.82 0.14 1.66
CA GLN A 93 4.30 -1.20 1.93
C GLN A 93 3.73 -1.30 3.34
N ALA A 94 4.48 -0.86 4.36
CA ALA A 94 4.00 -0.83 5.74
C ALA A 94 2.70 -0.02 5.87
N ALA A 95 2.63 1.13 5.19
CA ALA A 95 1.43 1.95 5.13
C ALA A 95 0.25 1.24 4.48
N SER A 96 0.44 0.59 3.33
CA SER A 96 -0.62 -0.17 2.65
C SER A 96 -1.18 -1.33 3.47
N GLN A 97 -0.34 -1.94 4.32
CA GLN A 97 -0.69 -3.07 5.17
C GLN A 97 -1.27 -2.65 6.53
N GLY A 98 -1.20 -1.37 6.87
CA GLY A 98 -1.61 -0.89 8.19
C GLY A 98 -0.65 -1.27 9.31
N ASN A 99 0.59 -1.67 8.97
CA ASN A 99 1.56 -2.12 9.96
C ASN A 99 2.34 -0.92 10.51
N LEU A 100 1.84 -0.36 11.60
CA LEU A 100 2.47 0.78 12.28
C LEU A 100 3.88 0.46 12.81
N GLU A 101 4.07 -0.74 13.37
CA GLU A 101 5.37 -1.16 13.93
C GLU A 101 6.45 -1.20 12.86
N VAL A 102 6.15 -1.78 11.69
CA VAL A 102 7.09 -1.82 10.57
C VAL A 102 7.32 -0.43 9.98
N LEU A 103 6.31 0.44 9.97
CA LEU A 103 6.49 1.81 9.53
C LEU A 103 7.43 2.59 10.46
N GLN A 104 7.23 2.49 11.78
CA GLN A 104 8.10 3.09 12.80
C GLN A 104 9.55 2.61 12.64
N TRP A 105 9.72 1.29 12.56
CA TRP A 105 11.03 0.67 12.35
C TRP A 105 11.69 1.17 11.06
N ALA A 106 10.93 1.25 9.94
CA ALA A 106 11.47 1.72 8.67
C ALA A 106 11.98 3.16 8.78
N ARG A 107 11.30 4.01 9.57
CA ARG A 107 11.72 5.40 9.82
C ARG A 107 12.97 5.51 10.65
N GLU A 108 13.11 4.70 11.70
CA GLU A 108 14.35 4.64 12.49
C GLU A 108 15.56 4.20 11.65
N HIS A 109 15.34 3.36 10.63
CA HIS A 109 16.39 2.85 9.72
C HIS A 109 16.66 3.77 8.52
N GLY A 110 16.09 4.97 8.53
CA GLY A 110 16.30 5.99 7.50
C GLY A 110 15.67 5.62 6.15
N CYS A 111 14.61 4.82 6.14
CA CYS A 111 13.83 4.58 4.92
C CYS A 111 13.07 5.88 4.56
N PRO A 112 13.22 6.39 3.34
CA PRO A 112 12.50 7.59 2.91
C PRO A 112 11.00 7.33 2.79
N TRP A 113 10.23 8.39 3.01
CA TRP A 113 8.79 8.43 2.73
C TRP A 113 8.47 9.62 1.83
N ASP A 114 7.31 9.58 1.21
CA ASP A 114 6.75 10.65 0.41
C ASP A 114 5.21 10.65 0.57
N ALA A 115 4.52 11.51 -0.17
CA ALA A 115 3.05 11.59 -0.13
C ALA A 115 2.35 10.27 -0.44
N SER A 116 3.01 9.36 -1.17
CA SER A 116 2.42 8.06 -1.46
C SER A 116 2.32 7.16 -0.22
N THR A 117 3.17 7.34 0.79
CA THR A 117 3.02 6.63 2.08
C THR A 117 1.65 6.95 2.71
N CYS A 118 1.28 8.24 2.79
CA CYS A 118 -0.03 8.67 3.27
C CYS A 118 -1.16 8.20 2.34
N GLN A 119 -0.96 8.26 1.02
CA GLN A 119 -1.92 7.73 0.03
C GLN A 119 -2.23 6.25 0.27
N TYR A 120 -1.22 5.41 0.47
CA TYR A 120 -1.41 3.97 0.66
C TYR A 120 -2.04 3.64 2.01
N ALA A 121 -1.66 4.34 3.09
CA ALA A 121 -2.34 4.23 4.38
C ALA A 121 -3.83 4.59 4.22
N ALA A 122 -4.11 5.69 3.53
CA ALA A 122 -5.47 6.14 3.31
C ALA A 122 -6.30 5.17 2.45
N ALA A 123 -5.72 4.64 1.37
CA ALA A 123 -6.36 3.67 0.50
C ALA A 123 -6.64 2.32 1.17
N GLY A 124 -5.86 1.95 2.19
CA GLY A 124 -6.09 0.77 3.01
C GLY A 124 -7.01 1.00 4.21
N GLY A 125 -7.44 2.25 4.46
CA GLY A 125 -8.30 2.58 5.59
C GLY A 125 -7.59 2.66 6.93
N HIS A 126 -6.25 2.71 6.92
CA HIS A 126 -5.41 2.62 8.12
C HIS A 126 -5.24 3.98 8.79
N LEU A 127 -6.29 4.43 9.48
CA LEU A 127 -6.33 5.76 10.12
C LEU A 127 -5.18 5.98 11.11
N GLU A 128 -4.89 5.00 11.96
CA GLU A 128 -3.82 5.07 12.96
C GLU A 128 -2.44 5.29 12.31
N VAL A 129 -2.18 4.57 11.20
CA VAL A 129 -0.93 4.70 10.45
C VAL A 129 -0.84 6.07 9.78
N LEU A 130 -1.95 6.57 9.23
CA LEU A 130 -2.00 7.90 8.63
C LEU A 130 -1.78 9.01 9.66
N GLN A 131 -2.41 8.90 10.84
CA GLN A 131 -2.23 9.82 11.97
C GLN A 131 -0.76 9.88 12.37
N TRP A 132 -0.16 8.72 12.63
CA TRP A 132 1.24 8.65 13.03
C TRP A 132 2.17 9.23 11.95
N ALA A 133 1.97 8.88 10.68
CA ALA A 133 2.77 9.39 9.58
C ALA A 133 2.70 10.93 9.48
N TRP A 134 1.50 11.50 9.62
CA TRP A 134 1.30 12.95 9.60
C TRP A 134 1.98 13.66 10.78
N GLU A 135 1.80 13.15 12.01
CA GLU A 135 2.40 13.72 13.22
C GLU A 135 3.93 13.75 13.16
N HIS A 136 4.53 12.79 12.46
CA HIS A 136 5.98 12.68 12.29
C HIS A 136 6.50 13.39 11.04
N GLY A 137 5.67 14.19 10.37
CA GLY A 137 6.06 15.06 9.26
C GLY A 137 6.17 14.35 7.91
N CYS A 138 5.45 13.23 7.70
CA CYS A 138 5.29 12.67 6.37
C CYS A 138 4.52 13.67 5.51
N PRO A 139 5.04 14.06 4.32
CA PRO A 139 4.29 14.92 3.42
C PRO A 139 3.02 14.21 2.96
N TRP A 140 2.01 14.99 2.64
CA TRP A 140 0.78 14.53 2.02
C TRP A 140 0.33 15.49 0.93
N ASP A 141 -0.54 15.03 0.05
CA ASP A 141 -1.16 15.85 -0.99
C ASP A 141 -2.57 15.32 -1.30
N ALA A 142 -3.17 15.77 -2.40
CA ALA A 142 -4.51 15.34 -2.81
C ALA A 142 -4.65 13.82 -3.00
N SER A 143 -3.53 13.09 -3.16
CA SER A 143 -3.52 11.65 -3.23
C SER A 143 -3.95 10.94 -1.97
N THR A 144 -3.72 11.52 -0.80
CA THR A 144 -4.24 10.97 0.45
C THR A 144 -5.76 10.96 0.44
N CYS A 145 -6.39 12.07 0.03
CA CYS A 145 -7.85 12.17 -0.01
C CYS A 145 -8.49 11.26 -1.07
N TYR A 146 -7.96 11.25 -2.31
CA TYR A 146 -8.52 10.32 -3.31
C TYR A 146 -8.16 8.86 -3.02
N GLY A 147 -7.06 8.59 -2.30
CA GLY A 147 -6.73 7.26 -1.79
C GLY A 147 -7.80 6.76 -0.83
N ALA A 148 -8.16 7.55 0.18
CA ALA A 148 -9.26 7.22 1.11
C ALA A 148 -10.59 6.99 0.39
N ALA A 149 -10.88 7.80 -0.62
CA ALA A 149 -12.13 7.74 -1.38
C ALA A 149 -12.20 6.61 -2.41
N ALA A 150 -11.09 5.94 -2.74
CA ALA A 150 -11.03 4.91 -3.78
C ALA A 150 -11.65 3.58 -3.32
N ALA A 151 -11.04 2.43 -3.65
CA ALA A 151 -11.67 1.11 -3.53
C ALA A 151 -12.32 0.81 -2.17
N GLY A 152 -11.76 1.30 -1.06
CA GLY A 152 -12.28 1.04 0.29
C GLY A 152 -13.31 2.04 0.82
N GLY A 153 -13.53 3.19 0.16
CA GLY A 153 -14.57 4.15 0.56
C GLY A 153 -14.43 4.64 2.02
N HIS A 154 -13.21 4.83 2.50
CA HIS A 154 -12.89 5.09 3.90
C HIS A 154 -13.25 6.52 4.32
N LEU A 155 -14.53 6.74 4.59
CA LEU A 155 -15.07 8.06 4.96
C LEU A 155 -14.39 8.66 6.20
N GLU A 156 -14.17 7.87 7.26
CA GLU A 156 -13.52 8.34 8.49
C GLU A 156 -12.11 8.87 8.24
N VAL A 157 -11.34 8.16 7.39
CA VAL A 157 -9.99 8.58 6.99
C VAL A 157 -10.04 9.88 6.18
N LEU A 158 -11.00 9.99 5.26
CA LEU A 158 -11.17 11.19 4.46
C LEU A 158 -11.56 12.39 5.33
N GLN A 159 -12.49 12.21 6.27
CA GLN A 159 -12.91 13.23 7.23
C GLN A 159 -11.71 13.73 8.03
N TRP A 160 -10.98 12.80 8.65
CA TRP A 160 -9.80 13.13 9.45
C TRP A 160 -8.73 13.87 8.62
N ALA A 161 -8.42 13.39 7.41
CA ALA A 161 -7.45 14.06 6.54
C ALA A 161 -7.87 15.50 6.18
N ARG A 162 -9.17 15.72 5.97
CA ARG A 162 -9.71 17.05 5.63
C ARG A 162 -9.73 18.01 6.82
N GLU A 163 -10.06 17.53 8.02
CA GLU A 163 -9.98 18.32 9.25
C GLU A 163 -8.58 18.84 9.53
N HIS A 164 -7.55 18.08 9.13
CA HIS A 164 -6.15 18.43 9.31
C HIS A 164 -5.54 19.18 8.11
N GLY A 165 -6.37 19.57 7.14
CA GLY A 165 -5.96 20.45 6.04
C GLY A 165 -5.30 19.74 4.85
N CYS A 166 -5.39 18.42 4.74
CA CYS A 166 -4.93 17.70 3.55
C CYS A 166 -5.69 18.20 2.31
N PRO A 167 -5.04 18.66 1.23
CA PRO A 167 -5.73 19.13 0.04
C PRO A 167 -6.51 18.01 -0.64
N TRP A 168 -7.47 18.36 -1.48
CA TRP A 168 -8.23 17.45 -2.33
C TRP A 168 -8.48 18.08 -3.70
N ASP A 169 -8.93 17.29 -4.66
CA ASP A 169 -9.33 17.78 -5.98
C ASP A 169 -10.44 16.90 -6.58
N ALA A 170 -10.79 17.14 -7.85
CA ALA A 170 -11.87 16.45 -8.53
C ALA A 170 -11.68 14.93 -8.57
N ARG A 171 -10.44 14.45 -8.47
CA ARG A 171 -10.13 13.02 -8.42
C ARG A 171 -10.73 12.36 -7.18
N THR A 172 -10.82 13.05 -6.05
CA THR A 172 -11.45 12.50 -4.83
C THR A 172 -12.89 12.09 -5.10
N CYS A 173 -13.68 12.94 -5.75
CA CYS A 173 -15.03 12.60 -6.20
C CYS A 173 -15.03 11.52 -7.28
N ALA A 174 -14.11 11.60 -8.25
CA ALA A 174 -14.05 10.65 -9.35
C ALA A 174 -13.71 9.21 -8.90
N TYR A 175 -12.84 9.05 -7.90
CA TYR A 175 -12.50 7.75 -7.32
C TYR A 175 -13.61 7.22 -6.38
N ALA A 176 -14.26 8.09 -5.61
CA ALA A 176 -15.46 7.71 -4.85
C ALA A 176 -16.56 7.16 -5.77
N ALA A 177 -16.79 7.85 -6.89
CA ALA A 177 -17.74 7.44 -7.90
C ALA A 177 -17.33 6.13 -8.61
N ALA A 178 -16.03 5.96 -8.92
CA ALA A 178 -15.48 4.73 -9.49
C ALA A 178 -15.66 3.50 -8.58
N GLY A 179 -15.61 3.70 -7.26
CA GLY A 179 -15.83 2.64 -6.26
C GLY A 179 -17.28 2.47 -5.83
N GLY A 180 -18.20 3.32 -6.33
CA GLY A 180 -19.61 3.29 -5.95
C GLY A 180 -19.90 3.82 -4.55
N HIS A 181 -18.95 4.52 -3.93
CA HIS A 181 -19.03 5.02 -2.56
C HIS A 181 -19.87 6.29 -2.48
N LEU A 182 -21.19 6.13 -2.58
CA LEU A 182 -22.14 7.23 -2.62
C LEU A 182 -22.06 8.12 -1.38
N GLU A 183 -21.88 7.53 -0.19
CA GLU A 183 -21.78 8.28 1.08
C GLU A 183 -20.53 9.19 1.09
N VAL A 184 -19.39 8.66 0.63
CA VAL A 184 -18.14 9.43 0.49
C VAL A 184 -18.33 10.58 -0.49
N LEU A 185 -18.98 10.31 -1.63
CA LEU A 185 -19.24 11.31 -2.65
C LEU A 185 -20.19 12.41 -2.14
N GLN A 186 -21.26 12.04 -1.43
CA GLN A 186 -22.19 12.99 -0.80
C GLN A 186 -21.45 13.90 0.17
N TRP A 187 -20.70 13.29 1.09
CA TRP A 187 -19.93 14.02 2.10
C TRP A 187 -18.90 14.96 1.46
N ALA A 188 -18.12 14.48 0.49
CA ALA A 188 -17.12 15.28 -0.20
C ALA A 188 -17.76 16.50 -0.91
N ARG A 189 -18.94 16.31 -1.50
CA ARG A 189 -19.68 17.37 -2.20
C ARG A 189 -20.25 18.42 -1.25
N GLU A 190 -20.81 17.99 -0.12
CA GLU A 190 -21.31 18.90 0.93
C GLU A 190 -20.20 19.80 1.49
N HIS A 191 -18.98 19.27 1.56
CA HIS A 191 -17.82 19.99 2.08
C HIS A 191 -17.03 20.74 1.00
N GLY A 192 -17.56 20.83 -0.23
CA GLY A 192 -17.02 21.67 -1.29
C GLY A 192 -15.90 21.05 -2.13
N CYS A 193 -15.75 19.71 -2.11
CA CYS A 193 -14.86 19.04 -3.03
C CYS A 193 -15.31 19.28 -4.48
N PRO A 194 -14.40 19.71 -5.38
CA PRO A 194 -14.71 19.80 -6.79
C PRO A 194 -15.02 18.40 -7.34
N TRP A 195 -15.78 18.36 -8.42
CA TRP A 195 -16.05 17.17 -9.21
C TRP A 195 -16.10 17.58 -10.68
N ASP A 196 -15.89 16.63 -11.57
CA ASP A 196 -15.78 16.86 -13.01
C ASP A 196 -16.50 15.75 -13.81
N GLU A 197 -16.40 15.80 -15.14
CA GLU A 197 -16.98 14.81 -16.06
C GLU A 197 -16.52 13.39 -15.75
N ASN A 198 -15.27 13.24 -15.29
CA ASN A 198 -14.71 11.94 -14.90
C ASN A 198 -15.47 11.30 -13.75
N THR A 199 -16.14 12.09 -12.90
CA THR A 199 -16.95 11.55 -11.81
C THR A 199 -18.12 10.72 -12.32
N CYS A 200 -18.81 11.18 -13.37
CA CYS A 200 -19.93 10.42 -13.92
C CYS A 200 -19.47 9.31 -14.87
N LEU A 201 -18.38 9.55 -15.63
CA LEU A 201 -17.78 8.53 -16.47
C LEU A 201 -17.34 7.32 -15.62
N ASN A 202 -16.61 7.57 -14.54
CA ASN A 202 -16.14 6.51 -13.65
C ASN A 202 -17.30 5.77 -12.95
N ALA A 203 -18.35 6.47 -12.52
CA ALA A 203 -19.55 5.82 -11.98
C ALA A 203 -20.23 4.92 -13.03
N ALA A 204 -20.27 5.36 -14.29
CA ALA A 204 -20.85 4.57 -15.38
C ALA A 204 -19.97 3.35 -15.73
N GLU A 205 -18.65 3.51 -15.80
CA GLU A 205 -17.69 2.42 -16.02
C GLU A 205 -17.73 1.38 -14.89
N GLY A 206 -17.85 1.82 -13.63
CA GLY A 206 -18.02 0.95 -12.47
C GLY A 206 -19.42 0.33 -12.33
N GLY A 207 -20.38 0.72 -13.19
CA GLY A 207 -21.76 0.23 -13.13
C GLY A 207 -22.55 0.73 -11.90
N HIS A 208 -22.09 1.80 -11.26
CA HIS A 208 -22.66 2.34 -10.02
C HIS A 208 -23.86 3.26 -10.32
N LEU A 209 -24.98 2.63 -10.68
CA LEU A 209 -26.25 3.30 -11.02
C LEU A 209 -26.74 4.24 -9.91
N GLU A 210 -26.47 3.91 -8.65
CA GLU A 210 -26.89 4.70 -7.48
C GLU A 210 -26.28 6.10 -7.50
N VAL A 211 -25.00 6.22 -7.87
CA VAL A 211 -24.30 7.49 -8.01
C VAL A 211 -24.89 8.34 -9.15
N LEU A 212 -25.23 7.69 -10.26
CA LEU A 212 -25.84 8.36 -11.42
C LEU A 212 -27.28 8.81 -11.13
N GLN A 213 -28.07 7.98 -10.44
CA GLN A 213 -29.43 8.32 -10.00
C GLN A 213 -29.41 9.46 -8.99
N TRP A 214 -28.48 9.42 -8.03
CA TRP A 214 -28.30 10.51 -7.07
C TRP A 214 -28.03 11.83 -7.79
N ARG A 215 -27.09 11.86 -8.76
CA ARG A 215 -26.84 13.02 -9.61
C ARG A 215 -28.10 13.48 -10.35
N ALA A 216 -28.81 12.57 -11.01
CA ALA A 216 -30.03 12.91 -11.76
C ALA A 216 -31.10 13.53 -10.85
N SER A 217 -31.24 13.01 -9.62
CA SER A 217 -32.15 13.55 -8.60
C SER A 217 -31.76 14.94 -8.11
N MET A 218 -30.47 15.30 -8.19
CA MET A 218 -29.98 16.64 -7.86
C MET A 218 -30.29 17.64 -8.98
N ALA A 219 -30.12 17.23 -10.25
CA ALA A 219 -30.44 18.08 -11.41
C ALA A 219 -31.93 18.47 -11.46
N GLY A 220 -32.83 17.54 -11.09
CA GLY A 220 -34.28 17.82 -11.02
C GLY A 220 -34.72 18.72 -9.86
N ARG A 221 -33.88 18.91 -8.83
CA ARG A 221 -34.21 19.69 -7.62
C ARG A 221 -33.67 21.13 -7.62
N MET A 222 -32.80 21.50 -8.56
CA MET A 222 -32.11 22.79 -8.55
C MET A 222 -32.81 23.88 -9.38
N GLY A 223 -33.07 25.05 -8.76
CA GLY A 223 -33.41 26.28 -9.46
C GLY A 223 -32.17 26.97 -10.06
N ARG A 224 -32.35 27.95 -10.96
CA ARG A 224 -31.29 28.61 -11.78
C ARG A 224 -30.01 29.09 -11.06
N ARG A 225 -30.01 29.22 -9.73
CA ARG A 225 -28.84 29.67 -8.93
C ARG A 225 -27.88 28.54 -8.53
N ASP A 226 -28.34 27.29 -8.47
CA ASP A 226 -27.51 26.14 -8.06
C ASP A 226 -26.90 25.38 -9.24
N ALA A 227 -27.24 25.76 -10.48
CA ALA A 227 -26.74 25.15 -11.71
C ALA A 227 -25.20 25.13 -11.79
N ASN A 228 -24.50 26.15 -11.27
CA ASN A 228 -23.03 26.18 -11.23
C ASN A 228 -22.41 25.17 -10.25
N LYS A 229 -23.15 24.67 -9.24
CA LYS A 229 -22.69 23.57 -8.39
C LYS A 229 -22.83 22.22 -9.11
N ALA A 230 -23.83 22.07 -9.99
CA ALA A 230 -24.08 20.85 -10.76
C ALA A 230 -23.30 20.77 -12.08
N ALA A 231 -22.84 21.90 -12.63
CA ALA A 231 -22.26 22.03 -13.98
C ALA A 231 -20.88 21.39 -14.21
N GLY A 232 -20.34 20.63 -13.25
CA GLY A 232 -19.04 19.97 -13.40
C GLY A 232 -19.06 18.73 -14.30
N CYS A 233 -20.24 18.16 -14.57
CA CYS A 233 -20.37 16.94 -15.35
C CYS A 233 -21.25 17.21 -16.57
N GLY A 234 -20.66 17.67 -17.68
CA GLY A 234 -21.28 17.58 -19.00
C GLY A 234 -21.28 16.11 -19.44
N ILE A 235 -22.44 15.59 -19.82
CA ILE A 235 -22.54 14.46 -20.75
C ILE A 235 -23.46 14.93 -21.86
#